data_AF-A0A382KAY6-F1
#
_entry.id   AF-A0A382KAY6-F1
#
_cell.length_a   1.000
_cell.length_b   1.000
_cell.length_c   1.000
_cell.angle_alpha   90.00
_cell.angle_beta   90.00
_cell.angle_gamma   90.00
#
_symmetry.space_group_name_H-M   'P 1'
#
loop_
_entity.id
_entity.type
_entity.pdbx_description
1 polymer ?
#
loop_
_entity_poly.entity_id
_entity_poly.type
_entity_poly.pdbx_seq_one_letter_code
_entity_poly.pdbx_strand_id
1 'polypeptide(L)' 'MKLGVIVPYRKRPTHLRKFRESISEYLKDYDYDLIVVEQSDDLPFNRGKLLNIGFKTALRKQCDYVVFHDIDMLPID' A
#
# COMPACT_ATOMS: atom_id res chain seq x y z
N MET A 1 13.12 -6.33 -11.03
CA MET A 1 13.18 -5.62 -9.75
C MET A 1 11.77 -5.57 -9.20
N LYS A 2 11.57 -6.00 -7.96
CA LYS A 2 10.27 -6.17 -7.35
C LYS A 2 9.88 -4.98 -6.49
N LEU A 3 8.75 -4.36 -6.78
CA LEU A 3 8.23 -3.19 -6.08
C LEU A 3 7.35 -3.57 -4.88
N GLY A 4 7.56 -2.95 -3.72
CA GLY A 4 6.61 -2.98 -2.61
C GLY A 4 5.74 -1.72 -2.58
N VAL A 5 4.44 -1.83 -2.87
CA VAL A 5 3.48 -0.72 -2.76
C VAL A 5 2.87 -0.74 -1.37
N ILE A 6 3.32 0.15 -0.49
CA ILE A 6 2.89 0.17 0.92
C ILE A 6 1.83 1.24 1.13
N VAL A 7 0.68 0.83 1.64
CA VAL A 7 -0.50 1.67 1.78
C VAL A 7 -1.02 1.64 3.21
N PRO A 8 -0.92 2.74 3.98
CA PRO A 8 -1.50 2.81 5.30
C PRO A 8 -3.03 2.96 5.18
N TYR A 9 -3.77 2.18 5.96
CA TYR A 9 -5.22 2.06 5.78
C TYR A 9 -5.97 1.98 7.13
N ARG A 10 -7.19 2.53 7.16
CA ARG A 10 -8.19 2.26 8.21
C ARG A 10 -9.60 2.62 7.73
N LYS A 11 -10.55 1.69 7.85
CA LYS A 11 -12.02 1.93 7.73
C LYS A 11 -12.45 2.76 6.49
N ARG A 12 -11.83 2.54 5.32
CA ARG A 12 -12.15 3.22 4.05
C ARG A 12 -12.42 2.21 2.91
N PRO A 13 -13.39 1.29 3.03
CA PRO A 13 -13.55 0.15 2.13
C PRO A 13 -13.76 0.54 0.66
N THR A 14 -14.50 1.62 0.39
CA THR A 14 -14.71 2.13 -0.97
C THR A 14 -13.41 2.62 -1.62
N HIS A 15 -12.56 3.34 -0.88
CA HIS A 15 -11.24 3.75 -1.38
C HIS A 15 -10.35 2.53 -1.62
N LEU A 16 -10.36 1.56 -0.71
CA LEU A 16 -9.57 0.33 -0.88
C LEU A 16 -9.95 -0.45 -2.13
N ARG A 17 -11.25 -0.59 -2.42
CA ARG A 17 -11.72 -1.23 -3.64
C ARG A 17 -11.22 -0.50 -4.88
N LYS A 18 -11.48 0.80 -4.98
CA LYS A 18 -11.06 1.63 -6.13
C LYS A 18 -9.54 1.63 -6.32
N PHE A 19 -8.80 1.74 -5.22
CA PHE A 19 -7.34 1.74 -5.25
C PHE A 19 -6.77 0.43 -5.76
N ARG A 20 -7.29 -0.72 -5.27
CA ARG A 20 -6.86 -2.03 -5.73
C ARG A 20 -7.11 -2.22 -7.22
N GLU A 21 -8.28 -1.82 -7.71
CA GLU A 21 -8.63 -1.89 -9.13
C GLU A 21 -7.68 -1.03 -9.97
N SER A 22 -7.49 0.25 -9.58
CA SER A 22 -6.64 1.20 -10.30
C SER A 22 -5.16 0.81 -10.31
N ILE A 23 -4.58 0.43 -9.16
CA ILE A 23 -3.17 0.03 -9.08
C ILE A 23 -2.91 -1.27 -9.82
N SER A 24 -3.86 -2.23 -9.79
CA SER A 24 -3.68 -3.49 -10.51
C SER A 24 -3.63 -3.28 -12.01
N GLU A 25 -4.44 -2.36 -12.55
CA GLU A 25 -4.38 -1.99 -13.97
C GLU A 25 -3.12 -1.19 -14.29
N TYR A 26 -2.78 -0.19 -13.48
CA TYR A 26 -1.65 0.70 -13.74
C TYR A 26 -0.29 -0.01 -13.65
N LEU A 27 -0.15 -0.96 -12.72
CA LEU A 27 1.09 -1.72 -12.50
C LEU A 27 1.07 -3.12 -13.13
N LYS A 28 0.18 -3.39 -14.09
CA LYS A 28 0.00 -4.74 -14.68
C LYS A 28 1.28 -5.36 -15.26
N ASP A 29 2.20 -4.54 -15.74
CA ASP A 29 3.45 -4.97 -16.36
C ASP A 29 4.65 -4.97 -15.37
N TYR A 30 4.42 -4.67 -14.09
CA TYR A 30 5.45 -4.63 -13.05
C TYR A 30 5.36 -5.85 -12.13
N ASP A 31 6.52 -6.35 -11.68
CA ASP A 31 6.58 -7.28 -10.55
C ASP A 31 6.43 -6.48 -9.25
N TYR A 32 5.26 -6.59 -8.60
CA TYR A 32 4.98 -5.84 -7.38
C TYR A 32 4.18 -6.64 -6.34
N ASP A 33 4.33 -6.24 -5.08
CA ASP A 33 3.51 -6.68 -3.95
C ASP A 33 2.71 -5.47 -3.41
N LEU A 34 1.38 -5.57 -3.41
CA LEU A 34 0.51 -4.59 -2.73
C LEU A 34 0.39 -4.91 -1.24
N ILE A 35 0.90 -4.02 -0.39
CA ILE A 35 1.00 -4.18 1.05
C ILE A 35 0.11 -3.14 1.73
N VAL A 36 -1.16 -3.49 1.93
CA VAL A 36 -2.11 -2.68 2.68
C VAL A 36 -1.94 -2.96 4.17
N VAL A 37 -1.60 -1.93 4.95
CA VAL A 37 -1.36 -2.04 6.39
C VAL A 37 -2.50 -1.38 7.14
N GLU A 38 -3.36 -2.19 7.75
CA GLU A 38 -4.53 -1.71 8.49
C GLU A 38 -4.20 -1.39 9.95
N GLN A 39 -4.62 -0.21 10.43
CA GLN A 39 -4.70 0.07 11.86
C GLN A 39 -6.07 -0.37 12.38
N SER A 40 -6.09 -1.45 13.17
CA SER A 40 -7.32 -2.08 13.67
C SER A 40 -7.87 -1.43 14.96
N ASP A 41 -7.03 -0.69 15.69
CA ASP A 41 -7.45 0.03 16.89
C ASP A 41 -8.13 1.38 16.59
N ASP A 42 -8.81 1.92 17.60
CA ASP A 42 -9.50 3.22 17.55
C ASP A 42 -8.62 4.39 18.02
N LEU A 43 -7.30 4.20 18.18
CA LEU A 43 -6.38 5.30 18.53
C LEU A 43 -6.24 6.30 17.37
N PRO A 44 -5.58 7.45 17.56
CA PRO A 44 -5.24 8.32 16.42
C PRO A 44 -4.51 7.55 15.33
N PHE A 45 -4.84 7.84 14.07
CA PHE A 45 -4.25 7.15 12.92
C PHE A 45 -2.75 7.43 12.86
N ASN A 46 -1.92 6.38 12.93
CA ASN A 46 -0.48 6.50 12.95
C ASN A 46 0.11 6.08 11.61
N ARG A 47 0.06 7.00 10.64
CA ARG A 47 0.58 6.78 9.28
C ARG A 47 2.04 6.30 9.28
N GLY A 48 2.91 6.97 10.02
CA GLY A 48 4.34 6.63 10.07
C GLY A 48 4.62 5.21 10.59
N LYS A 49 3.89 4.78 11.63
CA LYS A 49 4.00 3.40 12.15
C LYS A 49 3.55 2.38 11.12
N LEU A 50 2.45 2.62 10.42
CA LEU A 50 1.93 1.71 9.38
C LEU A 50 2.90 1.59 8.20
N LEU A 51 3.52 2.69 7.77
CA LEU A 51 4.55 2.66 6.73
C LEU A 51 5.75 1.83 7.15
N ASN A 52 6.23 1.97 8.39
CA ASN A 52 7.34 1.17 8.92
C ASN A 52 6.99 -0.33 9.02
N ILE A 53 5.76 -0.67 9.40
CA ILE A 53 5.27 -2.05 9.39
C ILE A 53 5.25 -2.60 7.96
N GLY A 54 4.74 -1.82 7.01
CA GLY A 54 4.72 -2.18 5.59
C GLY A 54 6.12 -2.40 5.03
N PHE A 55 7.09 -1.54 5.39
CA PHE A 55 8.48 -1.68 4.96
C PHE A 55 9.10 -2.99 5.46
N LYS A 56 8.89 -3.35 6.73
CA LYS A 56 9.32 -4.66 7.26
C LYS A 56 8.67 -5.83 6.53
N THR A 57 7.42 -5.68 6.10
CA THR A 57 6.73 -6.69 5.27
C THR A 57 7.33 -6.78 3.87
N ALA A 58 7.68 -5.65 3.25
CA ALA A 58 8.34 -5.61 1.94
C ALA A 58 9.72 -6.30 1.98
N LEU A 59 10.52 -6.06 3.04
CA LEU A 59 11.80 -6.76 3.26
C LEU A 59 11.61 -8.28 3.34
N ARG A 60 10.61 -8.76 4.09
CA ARG A 60 10.29 -10.21 4.17
C ARG A 60 9.85 -10.79 2.83
N LYS A 61 9.19 -9.98 1.99
CA LYS A 61 8.74 -10.33 0.64
C LYS A 61 9.83 -10.18 -0.43
N GLN A 62 11.05 -9.79 -0.03
CA GLN A 62 12.20 -9.57 -0.90
C GLN A 62 11.91 -8.56 -2.01
N CYS A 63 11.16 -7.49 -1.69
CA CYS A 63 11.03 -6.34 -2.59
C CYS A 63 12.38 -5.60 -2.69
N ASP A 64 12.79 -5.25 -3.90
CA ASP A 64 14.04 -4.53 -4.16
C ASP A 64 13.92 -3.04 -3.81
N TYR A 65 12.73 -2.48 -3.94
CA TYR A 65 12.42 -1.08 -3.64
C TYR A 65 10.97 -0.92 -3.20
N VAL A 66 10.63 0.23 -2.61
CA VAL A 66 9.28 0.49 -2.09
C VAL A 66 8.78 1.87 -2.51
N VAL A 67 7.45 1.99 -2.57
CA VAL A 67 6.75 3.27 -2.62
C VAL A 67 5.77 3.35 -1.44
N PHE A 68 5.71 4.51 -0.81
CA PHE A 68 4.67 4.83 0.17
C PHE A 68 3.56 5.57 -0.52
N HIS A 69 2.36 5.00 -0.53
CA HIS A 69 1.24 5.51 -1.31
C HIS A 69 0.01 5.72 -0.42
N ASP A 70 -0.68 6.85 -0.58
CA ASP A 70 -1.96 7.08 0.10
C ASP A 70 -3.11 6.40 -0.67
N ILE A 71 -4.11 5.92 0.06
CA ILE A 71 -5.20 5.09 -0.48
C ILE A 71 -6.17 5.84 -1.41
N ASP A 72 -6.22 7.17 -1.30
CA ASP A 72 -7.12 8.05 -2.05
C ASP A 72 -6.45 8.75 -3.25
N MET A 73 -5.14 8.56 -3.41
CA MET A 73 -4.40 9.00 -4.58
C MET A 73 -4.46 7.88 -5.62
N LEU A 74 -5.05 8.14 -6.78
CA LEU A 74 -5.08 7.20 -7.89
C LEU A 74 -4.14 7.72 -8.98
N PRO A 75 -3.29 6.86 -9.58
CA PRO A 75 -2.52 7.26 -10.74
C PRO A 75 -3.49 7.64 -11.88
N ILE A 76 -3.13 8.71 -12.57
CA ILE A 76 -3.75 9.14 -13.83
C ILE A 76 -2.66 9.02 -14.90
N ASP A 77 -3.06 8.60 -16.09
CA ASP A 77 -2.16 8.46 -17.25
C ASP A 77 -1.41 9.76 -17.57
#